data_AF-A0A6S6TEU4-F1
#
_entry.id   AF-A0A6S6TEU4-F1
#
_cell.length_a   1.000
_cell.length_b   1.000
_cell.length_c   1.000
_cell.angle_alpha   90.00
_cell.angle_beta   90.00
_cell.angle_gamma   90.00
#
_symmetry.space_group_name_H-M   'P 1'
#
loop_
_entity.id
_entity.type
_entity.pdbx_description
1 polymer ?
#
loop_
_entity_poly.entity_id
_entity_poly.type
_entity_poly.pdbx_seq_one_letter_code
_entity_poly.pdbx_strand_id
1 'polypeptide(L)'
;MNLKIIEKSLLPLFLATIFIVAFNWQFTYIYTYLIEHFKDEKLSTLYAHLFIYSFLVFSIFLFFMNLLNQLLKSKVFIIVISIMLFSFYGLSYKVIYNNVNYFIQYPLTDQQLTLMVLFIVSTFIYGLYSLSISLFNKFVPMLHSFVFLLITLSYSVWFINLYCYPIRTILSQFGH
;
A
#
# COMPACT_ATOMS: atom_id res chain seq x y z
N MET A 1 2.53 15.82 36.00
CA MET A 1 2.91 15.18 34.71
C MET A 1 3.14 16.28 33.69
N ASN A 2 4.31 16.32 33.03
CA ASN A 2 4.76 17.48 32.26
C ASN A 2 4.02 17.55 30.91
N LEU A 3 3.31 18.64 30.60
CA LEU A 3 2.53 18.84 29.36
C LEU A 3 3.35 18.55 28.08
N LYS A 4 4.64 18.89 28.10
CA LYS A 4 5.58 18.59 27.02
C LYS A 4 5.83 17.10 26.78
N ILE A 5 5.68 16.25 27.81
CA ILE A 5 5.81 14.79 27.68
C ILE A 5 4.53 14.22 27.05
N ILE A 6 3.36 14.73 27.47
CA ILE A 6 2.06 14.34 26.92
C ILE A 6 1.99 14.64 25.42
N GLU A 7 2.35 15.84 24.98
CA GLU A 7 2.34 16.18 23.54
C GLU A 7 3.36 15.37 22.72
N LYS A 8 4.54 15.07 23.29
CA LYS A 8 5.60 14.37 22.56
C LYS A 8 5.41 12.86 22.46
N SER A 9 4.59 12.23 23.31
CA SER A 9 4.39 10.79 23.31
C SER A 9 2.93 10.36 23.06
N LEU A 10 1.96 10.99 23.72
CA LEU A 10 0.54 10.57 23.66
C LEU A 10 -0.13 10.97 22.34
N LEU A 11 0.09 12.18 21.84
CA LEU A 11 -0.52 12.62 20.58
C LEU A 11 -0.07 11.75 19.38
N PRO A 12 1.23 11.45 19.20
CA PRO A 12 1.65 10.54 18.15
C PRO A 12 1.09 9.12 18.33
N LEU A 13 1.06 8.59 19.55
CA LEU A 13 0.46 7.28 19.81
C LEU A 13 -1.04 7.24 19.45
N PHE A 14 -1.80 8.27 19.83
CA PHE A 14 -3.22 8.39 19.49
C PHE A 14 -3.44 8.43 17.97
N LEU A 15 -2.63 9.22 17.25
CA LEU A 15 -2.68 9.26 15.78
C LEU A 15 -2.31 7.89 15.18
N ALA A 16 -1.33 7.18 15.74
CA ALA A 16 -0.96 5.84 15.28
C ALA A 16 -2.14 4.87 15.41
N THR A 17 -2.87 4.93 16.52
CA THR A 17 -4.09 4.13 16.71
C THR A 17 -5.15 4.45 15.66
N ILE A 18 -5.43 5.73 15.40
CA ILE A 18 -6.40 6.14 14.37
C ILE A 18 -6.00 5.56 13.01
N PHE A 19 -4.71 5.66 12.65
CA PHE A 19 -4.24 5.16 11.36
C PHE A 19 -4.29 3.65 11.22
N ILE A 20 -3.95 2.92 12.28
CA ILE A 20 -4.05 1.45 12.27
C ILE A 20 -5.52 1.02 12.15
N VAL A 21 -6.44 1.70 12.86
CA VAL A 21 -7.88 1.44 12.75
C VAL A 21 -8.38 1.76 11.35
N ALA A 22 -7.99 2.91 10.78
CA ALA A 22 -8.36 3.29 9.43
C ALA A 22 -7.84 2.29 8.38
N PHE A 23 -6.60 1.84 8.53
CA PHE A 23 -6.00 0.81 7.68
C PHE A 23 -6.79 -0.50 7.76
N ASN A 24 -7.09 -0.98 8.97
CA ASN A 24 -7.83 -2.22 9.16
C ASN A 24 -9.28 -2.12 8.66
N TRP A 25 -9.92 -0.97 8.90
CA TRP A 25 -11.26 -0.68 8.38
C TRP A 25 -11.28 -0.72 6.85
N GLN A 26 -10.33 -0.04 6.20
CA GLN A 26 -10.23 -0.10 4.74
C GLN A 26 -10.05 -1.54 4.26
N PHE A 27 -9.12 -2.29 4.84
CA PHE A 27 -8.91 -3.67 4.42
C PHE A 27 -10.14 -4.55 4.64
N THR A 28 -10.92 -4.35 5.71
CA THR A 28 -12.10 -5.17 5.99
C THR A 28 -13.26 -4.86 5.04
N TYR A 29 -13.50 -3.58 4.76
CA TYR A 29 -14.68 -3.14 4.00
C TYR A 29 -14.42 -3.03 2.50
N ILE A 30 -13.30 -2.40 2.09
CA ILE A 30 -13.01 -2.19 0.66
C ILE A 30 -12.64 -3.51 0.00
N TYR A 31 -11.88 -4.38 0.69
CA TYR A 31 -11.55 -5.69 0.13
C TYR A 31 -12.81 -6.53 -0.13
N THR A 32 -13.75 -6.56 0.82
CA THR A 32 -15.05 -7.23 0.65
C THR A 32 -15.86 -6.59 -0.48
N TYR A 33 -15.91 -5.27 -0.54
CA TYR A 33 -16.58 -4.54 -1.62
C TYR A 33 -16.02 -4.91 -3.01
N LEU A 34 -14.69 -4.99 -3.15
CA LEU A 34 -14.06 -5.40 -4.41
C LEU A 34 -14.49 -6.81 -4.81
N ILE A 35 -14.56 -7.74 -3.87
CA ILE A 35 -15.08 -9.09 -4.13
C ILE A 35 -16.52 -9.02 -4.59
N GLU A 36 -17.40 -8.36 -3.83
CA GLU A 36 -18.82 -8.31 -4.16
C GLU A 36 -19.12 -7.62 -5.48
N HIS A 37 -18.36 -6.59 -5.84
CA HIS A 37 -18.54 -5.82 -7.06
C HIS A 37 -18.03 -6.56 -8.30
N PHE A 38 -16.89 -7.25 -8.18
CA PHE A 38 -16.22 -7.90 -9.32
C PHE A 38 -16.41 -9.43 -9.37
N LYS A 39 -17.13 -10.05 -8.43
CA LYS A 39 -17.36 -11.51 -8.40
C LYS A 39 -18.03 -12.05 -9.67
N ASP A 40 -18.89 -11.23 -10.29
CA ASP A 40 -19.66 -11.60 -11.48
C ASP A 40 -18.94 -11.18 -12.78
N GLU A 41 -17.79 -10.49 -12.67
CA GLU A 41 -16.93 -10.15 -13.79
C GLU A 41 -15.90 -11.26 -14.10
N LYS A 42 -14.97 -10.99 -15.01
CA LYS A 42 -13.85 -11.90 -15.29
C LYS A 42 -12.99 -12.07 -14.03
N LEU A 43 -12.69 -13.32 -13.71
CA LEU A 43 -11.85 -13.69 -12.57
C LEU A 43 -10.52 -12.92 -12.54
N SER A 44 -9.90 -12.71 -13.72
CA SER A 44 -8.66 -11.93 -13.85
C SER A 44 -8.80 -10.48 -13.41
N THR A 45 -9.95 -9.86 -13.65
CA THR A 45 -10.26 -8.48 -13.27
C THR A 45 -10.44 -8.36 -11.77
N LEU A 46 -11.15 -9.30 -11.15
CA LEU A 46 -11.28 -9.38 -9.69
C LEU A 46 -9.90 -9.51 -9.04
N TYR A 47 -9.11 -10.51 -9.43
CA TYR A 47 -7.79 -10.73 -8.83
C TYR A 47 -6.81 -9.58 -9.10
N ALA A 48 -6.92 -8.88 -10.23
CA ALA A 48 -6.10 -7.71 -10.50
C ALA A 48 -6.40 -6.56 -9.53
N HIS A 49 -7.69 -6.27 -9.28
CA HIS A 49 -8.07 -5.27 -8.28
C HIS A 49 -7.64 -5.67 -6.88
N LEU A 50 -7.83 -6.94 -6.49
CA LEU A 50 -7.40 -7.43 -5.17
C LEU A 50 -5.88 -7.36 -5.01
N PHE A 51 -5.12 -7.69 -6.07
CA PHE A 51 -3.67 -7.59 -6.11
C PHE A 51 -3.20 -6.13 -5.99
N ILE A 52 -3.70 -5.23 -6.85
CA ILE A 52 -3.40 -3.79 -6.78
C ILE A 52 -3.71 -3.26 -5.38
N TYR A 53 -4.91 -3.52 -4.88
CA TYR A 53 -5.35 -3.07 -3.57
C TYR A 53 -4.41 -3.56 -2.46
N SER A 54 -4.01 -4.83 -2.51
CA SER A 54 -3.11 -5.43 -1.53
C SER A 54 -1.73 -4.76 -1.48
N PHE A 55 -1.23 -4.11 -2.53
CA PHE A 55 0.10 -3.49 -2.49
C PHE A 55 0.07 -1.96 -2.51
N LEU A 56 -0.91 -1.37 -3.20
CA LEU A 56 -1.09 0.07 -3.30
C LEU A 56 -1.46 0.69 -1.94
N VAL A 57 -2.35 0.06 -1.19
CA VAL A 57 -2.79 0.57 0.12
C VAL A 57 -1.61 0.67 1.09
N PHE A 58 -0.72 -0.33 1.13
CA PHE A 58 0.49 -0.28 1.93
C PHE A 58 1.33 0.96 1.62
N SER A 59 1.65 1.16 0.34
CA SER A 59 2.49 2.29 -0.10
C SER A 59 1.84 3.64 0.18
N ILE A 60 0.53 3.77 -0.05
CA ILE A 60 -0.23 4.99 0.27
C ILE A 60 -0.19 5.28 1.77
N PHE A 61 -0.44 4.27 2.61
CA PHE A 61 -0.37 4.44 4.06
C PHE A 61 1.02 4.84 4.51
N LEU A 62 2.05 4.14 4.04
CA LEU A 62 3.44 4.45 4.38
C LEU A 62 3.84 5.87 3.96
N PHE A 63 3.36 6.32 2.79
CA PHE A 63 3.54 7.70 2.33
C PHE A 63 2.94 8.71 3.30
N PHE A 64 1.67 8.54 3.67
CA PHE A 64 1.01 9.44 4.63
C PHE A 64 1.69 9.40 6.00
N MET A 65 2.19 8.25 6.42
CA MET A 65 2.88 8.14 7.71
C MET A 65 4.21 8.86 7.71
N ASN A 66 4.97 8.75 6.63
CA ASN A 66 6.22 9.49 6.47
C ASN A 66 5.96 11.00 6.41
N LEU A 67 4.88 11.44 5.75
CA LEU A 67 4.47 12.85 5.73
C LEU A 67 4.12 13.35 7.14
N LEU A 68 3.30 12.61 7.90
CA LEU A 68 2.94 12.98 9.26
C LEU A 68 4.13 12.94 10.21
N ASN A 69 5.05 12.00 10.03
CA ASN A 69 6.28 11.94 10.82
C ASN A 69 7.14 13.20 10.63
N GLN A 70 7.18 13.79 9.43
CA GLN A 70 7.87 15.08 9.23
C GLN A 70 7.24 16.22 10.02
N LEU A 71 5.91 16.20 10.21
CA LEU A 71 5.17 17.20 10.99
C LEU A 71 5.33 16.98 12.50
N LEU A 72 5.09 15.75 12.97
CA LEU A 72 5.10 15.38 14.38
C LEU A 72 6.51 15.23 14.96
N LYS A 73 7.51 14.98 14.10
CA LYS A 73 8.90 14.71 14.45
C LYS A 73 9.04 13.56 15.47
N SER A 74 8.15 12.57 15.39
CA SER A 74 8.04 11.47 16.35
C SER A 74 8.50 10.14 15.75
N LYS A 75 9.63 9.63 16.24
CA LYS A 75 10.19 8.35 15.78
C LYS A 75 9.35 7.15 16.21
N VAL A 76 8.81 7.22 17.42
CA VAL A 76 7.97 6.15 18.00
C VAL A 76 6.75 5.94 17.12
N PHE A 77 6.15 7.02 16.62
CA PHE A 77 5.00 6.97 15.71
C PHE A 77 5.27 6.14 14.46
N ILE A 78 6.31 6.49 13.69
CA ILE A 78 6.59 5.82 12.42
C ILE A 78 7.03 4.36 12.63
N ILE A 79 7.78 4.08 13.70
CA ILE A 79 8.23 2.72 14.04
C ILE A 79 7.02 1.84 14.38
N VAL A 80 6.15 2.29 15.28
CA VAL A 80 4.96 1.53 15.70
C VAL A 80 4.08 1.23 14.49
N ILE A 81 3.82 2.21 13.63
CA ILE A 81 2.94 1.99 12.47
C ILE A 81 3.60 1.07 11.44
N SER A 82 4.88 1.26 11.15
CA SER A 82 5.59 0.42 10.18
C SER A 82 5.60 -1.04 10.64
N ILE A 83 5.89 -1.29 11.93
CA ILE A 83 5.84 -2.64 12.51
C ILE A 83 4.43 -3.22 12.41
N MET A 84 3.40 -2.46 12.79
CA MET A 84 2.02 -2.94 12.74
C MET A 84 1.55 -3.24 11.30
N LEU A 85 1.97 -2.44 10.32
CA LEU A 85 1.72 -2.72 8.90
C LEU A 85 2.42 -4.02 8.48
N PHE A 86 3.70 -4.22 8.82
CA PHE A 86 4.40 -5.47 8.51
C PHE A 86 3.76 -6.68 9.19
N SER A 87 3.37 -6.56 10.46
CA SER A 87 2.66 -7.62 11.19
C SER A 87 1.33 -7.95 10.54
N PHE A 88 0.56 -6.93 10.11
CA PHE A 88 -0.70 -7.14 9.40
C PHE A 88 -0.49 -7.92 8.09
N TYR A 89 0.50 -7.54 7.29
CA TYR A 89 0.81 -8.24 6.03
C TYR A 89 1.28 -9.67 6.29
N GLY A 90 2.08 -9.88 7.34
CA GLY A 90 2.50 -11.21 7.78
C GLY A 90 1.31 -12.09 8.22
N LEU A 91 0.34 -11.53 8.95
CA LEU A 91 -0.86 -12.25 9.36
C LEU A 91 -1.81 -12.51 8.18
N SER A 92 -1.88 -11.58 7.24
CA SER A 92 -2.72 -11.67 6.03
C SER A 92 -2.02 -12.42 4.88
N TYR A 93 -0.92 -13.12 5.13
CA TYR A 93 -0.09 -13.72 4.09
C TYR A 93 -0.88 -14.65 3.18
N LYS A 94 -1.85 -15.43 3.70
CA LYS A 94 -2.65 -16.36 2.89
C LYS A 94 -3.46 -15.62 1.83
N VAL A 95 -4.06 -14.49 2.20
CA VAL A 95 -4.86 -13.66 1.30
C VAL A 95 -3.98 -13.07 0.19
N ILE A 96 -2.84 -12.52 0.57
CA ILE A 96 -1.86 -11.95 -0.36
C ILE A 96 -1.30 -13.03 -1.29
N TYR A 97 -0.93 -14.19 -0.72
CA TYR A 97 -0.42 -15.33 -1.46
C TYR A 97 -1.43 -15.84 -2.48
N ASN A 98 -2.72 -15.95 -2.13
CA ASN A 98 -3.76 -16.37 -3.07
C ASN A 98 -3.86 -15.42 -4.27
N ASN A 99 -3.78 -14.11 -4.04
CA ASN A 99 -3.79 -13.11 -5.12
C ASN A 99 -2.58 -13.28 -6.05
N VAL A 100 -1.38 -13.46 -5.49
CA VAL A 100 -0.14 -13.66 -6.25
C VAL A 100 -0.16 -15.00 -7.00
N ASN A 101 -0.58 -16.07 -6.34
CA ASN A 101 -0.59 -17.42 -6.87
C ASN A 101 -1.56 -17.56 -8.05
N TYR A 102 -2.71 -16.85 -8.03
CA TYR A 102 -3.60 -16.77 -9.18
C TYR A 102 -2.85 -16.34 -10.45
N PHE A 103 -2.06 -15.28 -10.36
CA PHE A 103 -1.29 -14.75 -11.48
C PHE A 103 -0.06 -15.58 -11.83
N ILE A 104 0.47 -16.39 -10.92
CA ILE A 104 1.55 -17.35 -11.24
C ILE A 104 0.98 -18.54 -12.03
N GLN A 105 -0.22 -18.99 -11.68
CA GLN A 105 -0.86 -20.17 -12.28
C GLN A 105 -1.52 -19.85 -13.63
N TYR A 106 -1.98 -18.61 -13.85
CA TYR A 106 -2.41 -18.14 -15.15
C TYR A 106 -1.20 -17.65 -15.98
N PRO A 107 -1.08 -18.02 -17.27
CA PRO A 107 0.11 -17.70 -18.05
C PRO A 107 0.25 -16.19 -18.27
N LEU A 108 1.09 -15.56 -17.44
CA LEU A 108 1.63 -14.23 -17.68
C LEU A 108 2.71 -14.31 -18.75
N THR A 109 2.85 -13.25 -19.55
CA THR A 109 4.09 -13.06 -20.32
C THR A 109 5.25 -12.73 -19.36
N ASP A 110 6.49 -13.03 -19.77
CA ASP A 110 7.68 -12.76 -18.94
C ASP A 110 7.77 -11.29 -18.50
N GLN A 111 7.36 -10.38 -19.37
CA GLN A 111 7.28 -8.95 -19.06
C GLN A 111 6.27 -8.66 -17.94
N GLN A 112 5.11 -9.32 -17.98
CA GLN A 112 4.06 -9.12 -16.98
C GLN A 112 4.45 -9.69 -15.62
N LEU A 113 5.06 -10.88 -15.60
CA LEU A 113 5.60 -11.48 -14.39
C LEU A 113 6.68 -10.59 -13.77
N THR A 114 7.60 -10.07 -14.59
CA THR A 114 8.67 -9.16 -14.13
C THR A 114 8.09 -7.91 -13.48
N LEU A 115 7.08 -7.29 -14.10
CA LEU A 115 6.44 -6.10 -13.57
C LEU A 115 5.66 -6.37 -12.27
N MET A 116 5.02 -7.54 -12.16
CA MET A 116 4.40 -7.98 -10.90
C MET A 116 5.43 -8.09 -9.78
N VAL A 117 6.55 -8.77 -10.04
CA VAL A 117 7.63 -8.92 -9.07
C VAL A 117 8.21 -7.56 -8.68
N LEU A 118 8.47 -6.69 -9.65
CA LEU A 118 8.97 -5.33 -9.39
C LEU A 118 8.00 -4.51 -8.54
N PHE A 119 6.69 -4.64 -8.76
CA PHE A 119 5.70 -3.93 -7.96
C PHE A 119 5.72 -4.41 -6.50
N ILE A 120 5.66 -5.72 -6.28
CA ILE A 120 5.75 -6.33 -4.94
C ILE A 120 7.04 -5.90 -4.23
N VAL A 121 8.18 -6.06 -4.92
CA VAL A 121 9.51 -5.73 -4.37
C VAL A 121 9.62 -4.25 -4.06
N SER A 122 9.11 -3.36 -4.92
CA SER A 122 9.14 -1.91 -4.69
C SER A 122 8.34 -1.52 -3.44
N THR A 123 7.16 -2.11 -3.24
CA THR A 123 6.34 -1.89 -2.05
C THR A 123 7.07 -2.31 -0.77
N PHE A 124 7.69 -3.50 -0.76
CA PHE A 124 8.43 -3.97 0.40
C PHE A 124 9.74 -3.21 0.64
N ILE A 125 10.48 -2.86 -0.41
CA ILE A 125 11.67 -2.01 -0.31
C ILE A 125 11.29 -0.67 0.31
N TYR A 126 10.17 -0.06 -0.09
CA TYR A 126 9.73 1.20 0.49
C TYR A 126 9.44 1.06 1.99
N GLY A 127 8.72 0.00 2.37
CA GLY A 127 8.45 -0.34 3.77
C GLY A 127 9.73 -0.48 4.61
N LEU A 128 10.66 -1.31 4.14
CA LEU A 128 11.93 -1.58 4.82
C LEU A 128 12.82 -0.34 4.89
N TYR A 129 12.83 0.45 3.82
CA TYR A 129 13.58 1.70 3.75
C TYR A 129 13.08 2.73 4.78
N SER A 130 11.76 2.91 4.87
CA SER A 130 11.13 3.82 5.84
C SER A 130 11.40 3.39 7.28
N LEU A 131 11.27 2.09 7.57
CA LEU A 131 11.59 1.53 8.88
C LEU A 131 13.07 1.71 9.23
N SER A 132 13.98 1.37 8.31
CA SER A 132 15.42 1.47 8.53
C SER A 132 15.86 2.91 8.82
N ILE A 133 15.42 3.88 8.01
CA ILE A 133 15.76 5.30 8.23
C ILE A 133 15.26 5.80 9.59
N SER A 134 14.08 5.37 9.99
CA SER A 134 13.48 5.74 11.27
C SER A 134 14.30 5.22 12.45
N LEU A 135 14.92 4.03 12.32
CA LEU A 135 15.84 3.46 13.32
C LEU A 135 17.17 4.24 13.41
N PHE A 136 17.66 4.81 12.29
CA PHE A 136 18.87 5.64 12.27
C PHE A 136 18.64 7.10 12.67
N ASN A 137 17.54 7.41 13.36
CA ASN A 137 17.20 8.76 13.81
C ASN A 137 17.10 9.82 12.69
N LYS A 138 16.88 9.39 11.45
CA LYS A 138 16.71 10.27 10.29
C LYS A 138 15.25 10.28 9.86
N PHE A 139 14.84 11.34 9.17
CA PHE A 139 13.54 11.40 8.50
C PHE A 139 13.70 10.92 7.07
N VAL A 140 12.69 10.21 6.56
CA VAL A 140 12.63 9.86 5.14
C VAL A 140 12.45 11.17 4.35
N PRO A 141 13.35 11.48 3.39
CA PRO A 141 13.17 12.64 2.54
C PRO A 141 11.84 12.57 1.78
N MET A 142 11.11 13.67 1.74
CA MET A 142 9.78 13.69 1.10
C MET A 142 9.84 13.30 -0.38
N LEU A 143 10.93 13.71 -1.07
CA LEU A 143 11.21 13.32 -2.45
C LEU A 143 11.21 11.80 -2.63
N HIS A 144 11.84 11.05 -1.72
CA HIS A 144 11.92 9.60 -1.83
C HIS A 144 10.54 8.97 -1.63
N SER A 145 9.78 9.41 -0.62
CA SER A 145 8.39 8.96 -0.42
C SER A 145 7.53 9.22 -1.65
N PHE A 146 7.69 10.40 -2.28
CA PHE A 146 6.94 10.75 -3.48
C PHE A 146 7.34 9.88 -4.69
N VAL A 147 8.63 9.61 -4.88
CA VAL A 147 9.11 8.70 -5.94
C VAL A 147 8.53 7.30 -5.77
N PHE A 148 8.57 6.72 -4.56
CA PHE A 148 7.97 5.42 -4.30
C PHE A 148 6.46 5.39 -4.55
N LEU A 149 5.76 6.47 -4.18
CA LEU A 149 4.32 6.61 -4.44
C LEU A 149 4.04 6.62 -5.95
N LEU A 150 4.77 7.43 -6.72
CA LEU A 150 4.60 7.50 -8.18
C LEU A 150 4.89 6.17 -8.87
N ILE A 151 5.94 5.47 -8.45
CA ILE A 151 6.27 4.13 -8.97
C ILE A 151 5.10 3.17 -8.70
N THR A 152 4.60 3.13 -7.47
CA THR A 152 3.47 2.28 -7.05
C THR A 152 2.19 2.59 -7.83
N LEU A 153 1.87 3.88 -8.02
CA LEU A 153 0.71 4.32 -8.80
C LEU A 153 0.85 3.95 -10.28
N SER A 154 2.04 4.11 -10.85
CA SER A 154 2.32 3.74 -12.24
C SER A 154 2.12 2.25 -12.48
N TYR A 155 2.61 1.40 -11.57
CA TYR A 155 2.35 -0.05 -11.62
C TYR A 155 0.87 -0.39 -11.51
N SER A 156 0.15 0.30 -10.63
CA SER A 156 -1.29 0.10 -10.44
C SER A 156 -2.08 0.43 -11.71
N VAL A 157 -1.82 1.59 -12.31
CA VAL A 157 -2.42 2.02 -13.58
C VAL A 157 -2.12 1.02 -14.71
N TRP A 158 -0.89 0.54 -14.78
CA TRP A 158 -0.50 -0.46 -15.76
C TRP A 158 -1.22 -1.80 -15.58
N PHE A 159 -1.36 -2.30 -14.34
CA PHE A 159 -2.12 -3.52 -14.06
C PHE A 159 -3.61 -3.38 -14.44
N ILE A 160 -4.21 -2.23 -14.15
CA ILE A 160 -5.60 -1.91 -14.55
C ILE A 160 -5.73 -1.97 -16.06
N ASN A 161 -4.80 -1.36 -16.80
CA ASN A 161 -4.80 -1.33 -18.27
C ASN A 161 -4.79 -2.74 -18.89
N LEU A 162 -4.07 -3.67 -18.26
CA LEU A 162 -3.90 -5.02 -18.80
C LEU A 162 -5.03 -5.96 -18.44
N TYR A 163 -5.53 -5.91 -17.20
CA TYR A 163 -6.39 -6.97 -16.66
C TYR A 163 -7.80 -6.52 -16.31
N CYS A 164 -8.02 -5.21 -16.17
CA CYS A 164 -9.31 -4.66 -15.80
C CYS A 164 -9.98 -4.05 -17.02
N TYR A 165 -9.51 -2.87 -17.42
CA TYR A 165 -10.09 -2.10 -18.51
C TYR A 165 -8.95 -1.46 -19.28
N PRO A 166 -8.84 -1.68 -20.61
CA PRO A 166 -7.87 -0.95 -21.41
C PRO A 166 -8.06 0.55 -21.15
N ILE A 167 -7.01 1.25 -20.75
CA ILE A 167 -7.02 2.69 -20.53
C ILE A 167 -7.51 3.42 -21.78
N ARG A 168 -7.32 2.83 -22.97
CA ARG A 168 -7.88 3.32 -24.24
C ARG A 168 -9.40 3.47 -24.20
N THR A 169 -10.11 2.52 -23.58
CA THR A 169 -11.58 2.57 -23.39
C THR A 169 -12.01 3.60 -22.33
N ILE A 170 -11.18 3.88 -21.33
CA ILE A 170 -11.45 4.92 -20.31
C ILE A 170 -11.20 6.31 -20.92
N LEU A 171 -10.05 6.54 -21.56
CA LEU A 171 -9.72 7.81 -22.19
C LEU A 171 -10.67 8.17 -23.34
N SER A 172 -11.20 7.19 -24.06
CA SER A 172 -12.24 7.44 -25.09
C SER A 172 -13.57 7.93 -24.52
N GLN A 173 -13.85 7.76 -23.22
CA GLN A 173 -15.04 8.32 -22.57
C GLN A 173 -14.86 9.77 -22.11
N PHE A 174 -13.61 10.24 -21.98
CA PHE A 174 -13.28 11.62 -21.62
C PHE A 174 -12.82 12.48 -22.80
N GLY A 175 -12.61 11.86 -23.96
CA GLY A 175 -12.32 12.54 -25.22
C GLY A 175 -13.61 12.94 -25.93
N HIS A 176 -14.22 14.04 -25.48
CA HIS A 176 -15.12 14.88 -26.28
C HIS A 176 -14.54 16.29 -26.36
#